data_AF-A0A813HBI9-F1
#
_entry.id   AF-A0A813HBI9-F1
#
_cell.length_a   1.000
_cell.length_b   1.000
_cell.length_c   1.000
_cell.angle_alpha   90.00
_cell.angle_beta   90.00
_cell.angle_gamma   90.00
#
_symmetry.space_group_name_H-M   'P 1'
#
loop_
_entity.id
_entity.type
_entity.pdbx_description
1 polymer ?
#
loop_
_entity_poly.entity_id
_entity_poly.type
_entity_poly.pdbx_seq_one_letter_code
_entity_poly.pdbx_strand_id
1 'polypeptide(L)'
;MKAPLCFCSHPGPCVKQTAGAASRNAGKDYWCCAQWQCHKFAWADQVSTTLSAPGPPCWCGMPTAMVISGTAKNPNRPYWRCASTSSSGCSFFKWETEDWQPPQSPQRTPDFSPGHKCGQCKKPVEVKVVAASNNKGNAGRRYYKCVCCDKFDFLTDAAPTPPPTAQTPGSVEYVVDEITRRQLQELFHIPFGAELGTGRDNRERSTPYDYLHVECAWRVANPQRQKRFKDFCRGCPRGEAVETALWDAQEKLMTSASLRDRPLDHGSNQVLLLHGTKPEHLYDILFEGLDPKVSHKGLFGRGTYLAEDAAKVDQYLTMDAEWRGSKPEHELHQLHKQLYERGVKHGNQVFYALVCRVALGKVLKTKDGKTRNGSSKRVFKDSSKRVSKLAGGATSLLAELGCKIRRFREFVVFEPAAICIEYLVALKRVHHYCTCGEPAAERTVTKHTENFGRAILVCSKPQGDPKNCGFIQMLPQCYCGRSAGIATKRDGEKYYRCGATKDWCDFRDWNGPGGRDPGSKRSR
;
A
#
# COMPACT_ATOMS: atom_id res chain seq x y z
N MET A 1 -7.03 30.29 17.15
CA MET A 1 -7.43 29.40 16.03
C MET A 1 -6.43 29.60 14.89
N LYS A 2 -5.99 28.54 14.21
CA LYS A 2 -5.13 28.68 13.01
C LYS A 2 -5.97 29.20 11.84
N ALA A 3 -5.43 30.14 11.07
CA ALA A 3 -6.08 30.63 9.86
C ALA A 3 -6.24 29.49 8.83
N PRO A 4 -7.40 29.36 8.16
CA PRO A 4 -7.57 28.38 7.09
C PRO A 4 -6.64 28.71 5.91
N LEU A 5 -6.17 27.69 5.19
CA LEU A 5 -5.35 27.88 4.00
C LEU A 5 -6.22 28.25 2.79
N CYS A 6 -5.78 29.21 2.00
CA CYS A 6 -6.29 29.51 0.67
C CYS A 6 -5.55 28.63 -0.36
N PHE A 7 -6.29 28.09 -1.35
CA PHE A 7 -5.75 27.23 -2.42
C PHE A 7 -5.90 27.90 -3.80
N CYS A 8 -5.79 29.23 -3.87
CA CYS A 8 -5.68 29.92 -5.15
C CYS A 8 -4.29 29.68 -5.77
N SER A 9 -4.02 30.30 -6.92
CA SER A 9 -2.73 30.29 -7.62
C SER A 9 -1.52 30.69 -6.77
N HIS A 10 -1.76 31.30 -5.60
CA HIS A 10 -0.77 31.58 -4.56
C HIS A 10 -1.27 31.03 -3.22
N PRO A 11 -1.03 29.74 -2.91
CA PRO A 11 -1.52 29.13 -1.68
C PRO A 11 -0.87 29.79 -0.45
N GLY A 12 -1.69 30.13 0.56
CA GLY A 12 -1.23 30.85 1.74
C GLY A 12 -2.32 30.99 2.81
N PRO A 13 -2.00 31.45 4.03
CA PRO A 13 -3.00 31.62 5.09
C PRO A 13 -4.02 32.69 4.71
N CYS A 14 -5.30 32.42 4.98
CA CYS A 14 -6.36 33.43 4.86
C CYS A 14 -6.15 34.55 5.89
N VAL A 15 -6.62 35.76 5.57
CA VAL A 15 -6.66 36.89 6.50
C VAL A 15 -8.04 36.98 7.14
N LYS A 16 -8.06 37.34 8.43
CA LYS A 16 -9.29 37.59 9.18
C LYS A 16 -9.70 39.04 8.95
N GLN A 17 -10.98 39.27 8.64
CA GLN A 17 -11.57 40.58 8.41
C GLN A 17 -12.87 40.69 9.21
N THR A 18 -13.29 41.92 9.52
CA THR A 18 -14.54 42.18 10.22
C THR A 18 -15.50 42.90 9.28
N ALA A 19 -16.73 42.39 9.16
CA ALA A 19 -17.72 42.96 8.25
C ALA A 19 -18.10 44.39 8.67
N GLY A 20 -18.06 45.31 7.70
CA GLY A 20 -18.32 46.73 7.94
C GLY A 20 -19.75 47.05 8.36
N ALA A 21 -19.93 48.24 8.95
CA ALA A 21 -21.18 48.72 9.54
C ALA A 21 -22.38 48.78 8.58
N ALA A 22 -22.12 48.91 7.27
CA ALA A 22 -23.16 48.93 6.24
C ALA A 22 -23.69 47.53 5.87
N SER A 23 -23.11 46.45 6.38
CA SER A 23 -23.55 45.08 6.08
C SER A 23 -24.55 44.56 7.11
N ARG A 24 -25.45 43.66 6.68
CA ARG A 24 -26.37 42.92 7.59
C ARG A 24 -25.66 42.07 8.65
N ASN A 25 -24.34 41.92 8.52
CA ASN A 25 -23.49 41.14 9.42
C ASN A 25 -22.42 42.02 10.09
N ALA A 26 -22.69 43.32 10.25
CA ALA A 26 -21.78 44.28 10.86
C ALA A 26 -21.17 43.74 12.17
N GLY A 27 -19.84 43.83 12.28
CA GLY A 27 -19.10 43.37 13.45
C GLY A 27 -18.79 41.87 13.48
N LYS A 28 -19.27 41.06 12.51
CA LYS A 28 -18.90 39.65 12.41
C LYS A 28 -17.57 39.45 11.70
N ASP A 29 -16.77 38.54 12.24
CA ASP A 29 -15.48 38.17 11.67
C ASP A 29 -15.61 37.10 10.59
N TYR A 30 -14.84 37.22 9.51
CA TYR A 30 -14.74 36.25 8.43
C TYR A 30 -13.29 36.07 7.97
N TRP A 31 -13.01 34.93 7.33
CA TRP A 31 -11.76 34.63 6.66
C TRP A 31 -11.89 34.87 5.17
N CYS A 32 -10.96 35.60 4.57
CA CYS A 32 -10.86 35.77 3.13
C CYS A 32 -9.44 35.54 2.60
N CYS A 33 -9.32 35.38 1.28
CA CYS A 33 -8.01 35.28 0.63
C CYS A 33 -7.20 36.56 0.87
N ALA A 34 -5.95 36.42 1.33
CA ALA A 34 -5.04 37.54 1.55
C ALA A 34 -4.84 38.42 0.31
N GLN A 35 -4.91 37.81 -0.89
CA GLN A 35 -4.73 38.50 -2.17
C GLN A 35 -6.06 38.90 -2.84
N TRP A 36 -7.22 38.58 -2.26
CA TRP A 36 -8.55 38.88 -2.84
C TRP A 36 -8.83 38.30 -4.24
N GLN A 37 -7.97 37.43 -4.78
CA GLN A 37 -8.06 36.94 -6.17
C GLN A 37 -9.08 35.81 -6.41
N CYS A 38 -9.59 35.13 -5.38
CA CYS A 38 -10.41 33.91 -5.56
C CYS A 38 -11.79 33.94 -4.89
N HIS A 39 -12.25 35.11 -4.43
CA HIS A 39 -13.53 35.30 -3.74
C HIS A 39 -13.78 34.36 -2.54
N LYS A 40 -12.73 33.74 -1.99
CA LYS A 40 -12.84 32.85 -0.83
C LYS A 40 -13.34 33.64 0.38
N PHE A 41 -14.41 33.14 0.98
CA PHE A 41 -15.12 33.74 2.10
C PHE A 41 -15.65 32.64 3.02
N ALA A 42 -15.41 32.75 4.32
CA ALA A 42 -16.03 31.88 5.34
C ALA A 42 -16.15 32.64 6.66
N TRP A 43 -17.31 32.60 7.32
CA TRP A 43 -17.46 33.23 8.64
C TRP A 43 -16.56 32.54 9.69
N ALA A 44 -15.94 33.32 10.57
CA ALA A 44 -14.96 32.81 11.52
C ALA A 44 -15.58 31.88 12.59
N ASP A 45 -16.88 32.01 12.84
CA ASP A 45 -17.69 31.15 13.73
C ASP A 45 -18.19 29.86 13.05
N GLN A 46 -18.12 29.77 11.72
CA GLN A 46 -18.49 28.58 10.94
C GLN A 46 -17.30 27.62 10.69
N VAL A 47 -16.09 27.98 11.12
CA VAL A 47 -14.91 27.10 11.01
C VAL A 47 -14.90 26.11 12.16
N SER A 48 -15.83 25.16 12.15
CA SER A 48 -15.69 23.93 12.93
C SER A 48 -14.54 23.11 12.34
N THR A 49 -13.79 22.41 13.20
CA THR A 49 -12.62 21.57 12.92
C THR A 49 -12.82 20.48 11.86
N THR A 50 -12.92 20.84 10.58
CA THR A 50 -12.90 19.91 9.44
C THR A 50 -12.21 20.54 8.24
N LEU A 51 -10.88 20.44 8.20
CA LEU A 51 -10.18 20.34 6.92
C LEU A 51 -10.45 18.91 6.40
N SER A 52 -11.60 18.68 5.77
CA SER A 52 -11.82 17.45 5.02
C SER A 52 -10.86 17.43 3.83
N ALA A 53 -10.42 16.21 3.49
CA ALA A 53 -9.62 15.88 2.33
C ALA A 53 -10.12 16.58 1.04
N PRO A 54 -9.25 16.79 0.02
CA PRO A 54 -9.70 17.25 -1.28
C PRO A 54 -10.87 16.37 -1.75
N GLY A 55 -12.02 17.00 -2.00
CA GLY A 55 -13.22 16.31 -2.46
C GLY A 55 -12.97 15.54 -3.78
N PRO A 56 -13.85 14.59 -4.13
CA PRO A 56 -13.73 13.85 -5.38
C PRO A 56 -13.66 14.80 -6.58
N PRO A 57 -12.92 14.46 -7.66
CA PRO A 57 -12.85 15.31 -8.84
C PRO A 57 -14.22 15.41 -9.52
N CYS A 58 -14.62 16.64 -9.86
CA CYS A 58 -15.82 16.88 -10.67
C CYS A 58 -15.58 16.46 -12.12
N TRP A 59 -16.62 16.01 -12.82
CA TRP A 59 -16.53 15.62 -14.24
C TRP A 59 -16.12 16.77 -15.17
N CYS A 60 -16.38 18.03 -14.79
CA CYS A 60 -15.95 19.19 -15.56
C CYS A 60 -14.55 19.71 -15.20
N GLY A 61 -13.81 19.02 -14.32
CA GLY A 61 -12.47 19.43 -13.87
C GLY A 61 -12.44 20.55 -12.82
N MET A 62 -13.60 21.14 -12.48
CA MET A 62 -13.69 22.16 -11.43
C MET A 62 -13.65 21.53 -10.02
N PRO A 63 -13.26 22.29 -8.98
CA PRO A 63 -13.32 21.82 -7.60
C PRO A 63 -14.74 21.39 -7.19
N THR A 64 -14.83 20.47 -6.24
CA THR A 64 -16.09 20.10 -5.59
C THR A 64 -16.27 20.81 -4.26
N ALA A 65 -17.52 21.10 -3.92
CA ALA A 65 -17.91 21.70 -2.65
C ALA A 65 -18.72 20.68 -1.83
N MET A 66 -18.39 20.52 -0.56
CA MET A 66 -19.17 19.71 0.38
C MET A 66 -20.39 20.51 0.87
N VAL A 67 -21.55 19.89 0.86
CA VAL A 67 -22.84 20.46 1.23
C VAL A 67 -23.58 19.46 2.11
N ILE A 68 -24.40 19.96 3.03
CA ILE A 68 -25.25 19.13 3.89
C ILE A 68 -26.66 19.09 3.30
N SER A 69 -27.22 17.90 3.09
CA SER A 69 -28.58 17.74 2.56
C SER A 69 -29.63 18.21 3.57
N GLY A 70 -30.51 19.12 3.13
CA GLY A 70 -31.68 19.56 3.88
C GLY A 70 -32.96 18.79 3.54
N THR A 71 -32.86 17.71 2.77
CA THR A 71 -34.06 16.95 2.35
C THR A 71 -34.57 16.07 3.48
N ALA A 72 -35.89 15.92 3.59
CA ALA A 72 -36.51 15.05 4.60
C ALA A 72 -36.06 13.58 4.50
N LYS A 73 -35.67 13.11 3.31
CA LYS A 73 -35.19 11.74 3.08
C LYS A 73 -33.75 11.50 3.56
N ASN A 74 -32.91 12.53 3.61
CA ASN A 74 -31.50 12.42 3.99
C ASN A 74 -31.07 13.64 4.83
N PRO A 75 -31.73 13.90 5.97
CA PRO A 75 -31.46 15.10 6.75
C PRO A 75 -30.04 15.06 7.30
N ASN A 76 -29.30 16.16 7.14
CA ASN A 76 -27.94 16.31 7.63
C ASN A 76 -26.91 15.36 6.99
N ARG A 77 -27.23 14.73 5.84
CA ARG A 77 -26.27 13.88 5.13
C ARG A 77 -25.31 14.72 4.26
N PRO A 78 -23.99 14.65 4.45
CA PRO A 78 -23.02 15.39 3.64
C PRO A 78 -22.84 14.78 2.24
N TYR A 79 -22.77 15.64 1.22
CA TYR A 79 -22.51 15.30 -0.18
C TYR A 79 -21.61 16.33 -0.87
N TRP A 80 -20.96 15.91 -1.94
CA TRP A 80 -20.13 16.71 -2.82
C TRP A 80 -20.93 17.14 -4.05
N ARG A 81 -20.82 18.40 -4.45
CA ARG A 81 -21.34 18.92 -5.73
C ARG A 81 -20.31 19.76 -6.47
N CYS A 82 -20.52 19.99 -7.76
CA CYS A 82 -19.67 20.92 -8.52
C CYS A 82 -19.69 22.33 -7.90
N ALA A 83 -18.53 22.97 -7.77
CA ALA A 83 -18.41 24.35 -7.27
C ALA A 83 -18.70 25.42 -8.34
N SER A 84 -18.83 25.06 -9.63
CA SER A 84 -19.11 26.02 -10.69
C SER A 84 -20.47 26.68 -10.51
N THR A 85 -20.50 28.01 -10.59
CA THR A 85 -21.71 28.84 -10.59
C THR A 85 -22.15 29.24 -12.00
N SER A 86 -21.50 28.73 -13.05
CA SER A 86 -21.84 29.05 -14.45
C SER A 86 -23.25 28.58 -14.82
N SER A 87 -23.94 29.35 -15.67
CA SER A 87 -25.30 29.06 -16.16
C SER A 87 -25.42 27.73 -16.93
N SER A 88 -24.31 27.16 -17.38
CA SER A 88 -24.18 25.83 -17.99
C SER A 88 -24.00 24.67 -16.99
N GLY A 89 -24.43 24.87 -15.72
CA GLY A 89 -24.04 24.12 -14.53
C GLY A 89 -23.84 22.60 -14.66
N CYS A 90 -22.64 22.14 -14.28
CA CYS A 90 -22.34 20.71 -14.15
C CYS A 90 -23.13 20.10 -12.97
N SER A 91 -23.84 19.01 -13.23
CA SER A 91 -24.71 18.31 -12.28
C SER A 91 -24.00 17.27 -11.39
N PHE A 92 -22.68 17.36 -11.24
CA PHE A 92 -21.91 16.43 -10.41
C PHE A 92 -22.44 16.38 -8.98
N PHE A 93 -22.66 15.15 -8.50
CA PHE A 93 -23.18 14.85 -7.16
C PHE A 93 -22.58 13.52 -6.66
N LYS A 94 -22.08 13.49 -5.42
CA LYS A 94 -21.62 12.26 -4.77
C LYS A 94 -21.76 12.34 -3.25
N TRP A 95 -22.35 11.35 -2.59
CA TRP A 95 -22.38 11.29 -1.12
C TRP A 95 -20.96 11.18 -0.53
N GLU A 96 -20.70 11.79 0.64
CA GLU A 96 -19.38 11.68 1.30
C GLU A 96 -19.07 10.23 1.69
N THR A 97 -20.08 9.50 2.16
CA THR A 97 -20.02 8.07 2.46
C THR A 97 -21.25 7.36 1.88
N GLU A 98 -21.04 6.21 1.26
CA GLU A 98 -22.12 5.33 0.74
C GLU A 98 -22.95 4.77 1.91
N ASP A 99 -22.30 4.49 3.04
CA ASP A 99 -22.86 3.77 4.21
C ASP A 99 -23.50 4.67 5.28
N TRP A 100 -24.02 5.85 4.92
CA TRP A 100 -24.62 6.75 5.92
C TRP A 100 -25.88 6.14 6.55
N GLN A 101 -25.84 5.95 7.88
CA GLN A 101 -27.01 5.63 8.68
C GLN A 101 -27.51 6.91 9.39
N PRO A 102 -28.82 7.21 9.35
CA PRO A 102 -29.36 8.34 10.09
C PRO A 102 -29.11 8.16 11.59
N PRO A 103 -28.81 9.25 12.33
CA PRO A 103 -28.71 9.16 13.78
C PRO A 103 -30.04 8.66 14.35
N GLN A 104 -30.03 7.45 14.93
CA GLN A 104 -31.20 6.87 15.56
C GLN A 104 -31.49 7.61 16.87
N SER A 105 -32.76 7.97 17.08
CA SER A 105 -33.24 8.45 18.38
C SER A 105 -33.01 7.35 19.44
N PRO A 106 -32.65 7.70 20.69
CA PRO A 106 -32.26 6.72 21.70
C PRO A 106 -33.46 5.86 22.14
N GLN A 107 -33.64 4.71 21.49
CA GLN A 107 -34.40 3.59 22.04
C GLN A 107 -33.43 2.67 22.77
N ARG A 108 -33.71 2.37 24.05
CA ARG A 108 -32.97 1.36 24.83
C ARG A 108 -33.23 -0.02 24.21
N THR A 109 -32.34 -0.47 23.34
CA THR A 109 -32.29 -1.87 22.91
C THR A 109 -31.66 -2.72 24.03
N PRO A 110 -32.22 -3.90 24.35
CA PRO A 110 -31.57 -4.81 25.29
C PRO A 110 -30.20 -5.24 24.73
N ASP A 111 -29.16 -5.15 25.55
CA ASP A 111 -27.81 -5.63 25.22
C ASP A 111 -27.79 -7.16 25.24
N PHE A 112 -28.05 -7.75 24.07
CA PHE A 112 -27.96 -9.20 23.86
C PHE A 112 -26.52 -9.59 23.58
N SER A 113 -25.98 -10.54 24.36
CA SER A 113 -24.63 -11.06 24.11
C SER A 113 -24.64 -12.01 22.89
N PRO A 114 -23.95 -11.67 21.78
CA PRO A 114 -23.89 -12.55 20.62
C PRO A 114 -23.13 -13.83 21.00
N GLY A 115 -23.82 -14.97 21.03
CA GLY A 115 -23.23 -16.29 21.26
C GLY A 115 -23.58 -16.97 22.57
N HIS A 116 -24.11 -16.27 23.58
CA HIS A 116 -24.56 -16.90 24.83
C HIS A 116 -26.05 -17.27 24.76
N LYS A 117 -26.36 -18.52 25.15
CA LYS A 117 -27.71 -19.07 25.22
C LYS A 117 -27.97 -19.61 26.62
N CYS A 118 -29.19 -19.49 27.11
CA CYS A 118 -29.57 -20.03 28.41
C CYS A 118 -29.27 -21.54 28.47
N GLY A 119 -28.57 -21.99 29.51
CA GLY A 119 -28.23 -23.41 29.68
C GLY A 119 -29.44 -24.35 29.64
N GLN A 120 -30.60 -23.88 30.14
CA GLN A 120 -31.84 -24.64 30.22
C GLN A 120 -32.69 -24.56 28.94
N CYS A 121 -33.07 -23.37 28.49
CA CYS A 121 -34.03 -23.23 27.36
C CYS A 121 -33.38 -22.88 26.01
N LYS A 122 -32.05 -22.69 25.96
CA LYS A 122 -31.25 -22.36 24.78
C LYS A 122 -31.65 -21.06 24.04
N LYS A 123 -32.51 -20.22 24.63
CA LYS A 123 -32.86 -18.89 24.09
C LYS A 123 -31.80 -17.83 24.43
N PRO A 124 -31.79 -16.68 23.73
CA PRO A 124 -30.87 -15.58 23.99
C PRO A 124 -30.92 -15.12 25.46
N VAL A 125 -29.79 -14.60 25.95
CA VAL A 125 -29.69 -14.00 27.27
C VAL A 125 -29.36 -12.52 27.14
N GLU A 126 -29.95 -11.71 28.01
CA GLU A 126 -29.62 -10.29 28.18
C GLU A 126 -28.50 -10.15 29.20
N VAL A 127 -27.60 -9.20 29.00
CA VAL A 127 -26.61 -8.85 30.02
C VAL A 127 -27.19 -7.76 30.93
N LYS A 128 -27.23 -8.03 32.23
CA LYS A 128 -27.71 -7.07 33.24
C LYS A 128 -26.63 -6.78 34.27
N VAL A 129 -26.75 -5.63 34.92
CA VAL A 129 -25.87 -5.18 36.00
C VAL A 129 -26.70 -5.10 37.27
N VAL A 130 -26.16 -5.61 38.39
CA VAL A 130 -26.82 -5.49 39.70
C VAL A 130 -26.80 -4.02 40.13
N ALA A 131 -27.99 -3.41 40.21
CA ALA A 131 -28.16 -1.98 40.45
C ALA A 131 -27.91 -1.55 41.92
N ALA A 132 -28.12 -2.43 42.89
CA ALA A 132 -28.01 -2.13 44.32
C ALA A 132 -27.25 -3.22 45.08
N SER A 133 -26.42 -2.82 46.03
CA SER A 133 -25.62 -3.75 46.84
C SER A 133 -26.51 -4.53 47.79
N ASN A 134 -26.38 -5.86 47.80
CA ASN A 134 -26.85 -6.69 48.90
C ASN A 134 -25.71 -6.91 49.91
N ASN A 135 -25.98 -7.54 51.05
CA ASN A 135 -25.00 -7.89 52.09
C ASN A 135 -23.84 -8.79 51.61
N LYS A 136 -23.84 -9.17 50.33
CA LYS A 136 -22.81 -9.98 49.66
C LYS A 136 -21.96 -9.15 48.67
N GLY A 137 -22.10 -7.81 48.64
CA GLY A 137 -21.23 -6.91 47.88
C GLY A 137 -21.36 -6.99 46.35
N ASN A 138 -22.50 -7.45 45.82
CA ASN A 138 -22.63 -7.74 44.38
C ASN A 138 -22.97 -6.53 43.49
N ALA A 139 -22.98 -5.30 44.02
CA ALA A 139 -23.27 -4.10 43.23
C ALA A 139 -22.29 -3.98 42.04
N GLY A 140 -22.81 -3.67 40.86
CA GLY A 140 -21.99 -3.51 39.66
C GLY A 140 -21.57 -4.82 38.97
N ARG A 141 -21.83 -5.99 39.55
CA ARG A 141 -21.54 -7.27 38.89
C ARG A 141 -22.48 -7.50 37.70
N ARG A 142 -21.94 -8.03 36.60
CA ARG A 142 -22.69 -8.41 35.41
C ARG A 142 -23.24 -9.83 35.56
N TYR A 143 -24.44 -10.07 35.06
CA TYR A 143 -25.04 -11.40 34.98
C TYR A 143 -25.80 -11.57 33.66
N TYR A 144 -25.86 -12.80 33.15
CA TYR A 144 -26.77 -13.17 32.07
C TYR A 144 -28.16 -13.42 32.66
N LYS A 145 -29.21 -12.84 32.08
CA LYS A 145 -30.61 -13.15 32.40
C LYS A 145 -31.30 -13.72 31.16
N CYS A 146 -31.88 -14.91 31.27
CA CYS A 146 -32.66 -15.47 30.18
C CYS A 146 -33.98 -14.72 30.00
N VAL A 147 -34.26 -14.32 28.76
CA VAL A 147 -35.52 -13.63 28.39
C VAL A 147 -36.76 -14.52 28.45
N CYS A 148 -36.60 -15.83 28.62
CA CYS A 148 -37.72 -16.78 28.56
C CYS A 148 -38.03 -17.47 29.87
N CYS A 149 -37.02 -17.83 30.67
CA CYS A 149 -37.22 -18.64 31.88
C CYS A 149 -36.66 -17.99 33.14
N ASP A 150 -36.32 -16.69 33.07
CA ASP A 150 -35.85 -15.85 34.18
C ASP A 150 -34.62 -16.33 34.96
N LYS A 151 -34.03 -17.48 34.57
CA LYS A 151 -32.76 -17.94 35.09
C LYS A 151 -31.66 -16.95 34.77
N PHE A 152 -30.79 -16.77 35.76
CA PHE A 152 -29.61 -15.96 35.63
C PHE A 152 -28.35 -16.72 36.05
N ASP A 153 -27.22 -16.28 35.52
CA ASP A 153 -25.91 -16.74 35.92
C ASP A 153 -24.96 -15.54 35.95
N PHE A 154 -24.16 -15.43 37.02
CA PHE A 154 -23.21 -14.33 37.10
C PHE A 154 -22.11 -14.55 36.06
N LEU A 155 -21.66 -13.46 35.43
CA LEU A 155 -20.43 -13.54 34.67
C LEU A 155 -19.34 -13.81 35.72
N THR A 156 -18.86 -15.05 35.78
CA THR A 156 -17.63 -15.36 36.50
C THR A 156 -16.56 -14.48 35.87
N ASP A 157 -15.95 -13.61 36.67
CA ASP A 157 -14.86 -12.77 36.21
C ASP A 157 -13.90 -13.69 35.46
N ALA A 158 -13.76 -13.41 34.16
CA ALA A 158 -12.88 -14.19 33.31
C ALA A 158 -11.52 -14.26 34.02
N ALA A 159 -10.87 -15.42 33.91
CA ALA A 159 -9.47 -15.60 34.25
C ALA A 159 -8.68 -14.33 33.89
N PRO A 160 -7.72 -13.90 34.74
CA PRO A 160 -7.02 -12.62 34.61
C PRO A 160 -6.77 -12.32 33.16
N THR A 161 -7.25 -11.16 32.73
CA THR A 161 -7.14 -10.64 31.37
C THR A 161 -5.77 -11.05 30.85
N PRO A 162 -5.66 -11.80 29.73
CA PRO A 162 -4.35 -12.05 29.17
C PRO A 162 -3.68 -10.69 29.03
N PRO A 163 -2.41 -10.55 29.45
CA PRO A 163 -1.68 -9.30 29.29
C PRO A 163 -1.87 -8.83 27.85
N PRO A 164 -1.92 -7.49 27.59
CA PRO A 164 -2.20 -6.93 26.28
C PRO A 164 -1.47 -7.78 25.25
N THR A 165 -2.25 -8.51 24.44
CA THR A 165 -1.77 -9.59 23.58
C THR A 165 -0.44 -9.15 23.04
N ALA A 166 0.62 -9.85 23.46
CA ALA A 166 1.95 -9.62 22.93
C ALA A 166 1.78 -9.54 21.42
N GLN A 167 1.94 -8.35 20.84
CA GLN A 167 1.76 -8.16 19.41
C GLN A 167 2.57 -9.27 18.76
N THR A 168 1.91 -10.16 18.03
CA THR A 168 2.59 -11.26 17.34
C THR A 168 3.78 -10.64 16.62
N PRO A 169 5.03 -11.00 16.96
CA PRO A 169 6.19 -10.38 16.33
C PRO A 169 6.01 -10.42 14.80
N GLY A 170 6.18 -9.30 14.10
CA GLY A 170 6.04 -9.27 12.64
C GLY A 170 4.62 -9.23 12.10
N SER A 171 3.66 -8.74 12.87
CA SER A 171 2.31 -8.50 12.35
C SER A 171 2.33 -7.46 11.23
N VAL A 172 1.77 -7.82 10.08
CA VAL A 172 1.39 -6.90 9.02
C VAL A 172 0.09 -6.21 9.44
N GLU A 173 0.10 -4.88 9.63
CA GLU A 173 -0.98 -4.19 10.34
C GLU A 173 -2.16 -3.82 9.43
N TYR A 174 -1.88 -3.31 8.23
CA TYR A 174 -2.91 -2.83 7.31
C TYR A 174 -2.40 -2.66 5.87
N VAL A 175 -3.34 -2.66 4.92
CA VAL A 175 -3.11 -2.23 3.54
C VAL A 175 -2.96 -0.73 3.51
N VAL A 176 -1.87 -0.26 2.91
CA VAL A 176 -1.60 1.18 2.83
C VAL A 176 -2.63 1.90 1.97
N ASP A 177 -2.87 3.18 2.28
CA ASP A 177 -3.76 4.02 1.48
C ASP A 177 -3.20 4.28 0.07
N GLU A 178 -4.05 4.77 -0.83
CA GLU A 178 -3.70 5.03 -2.24
C GLU A 178 -2.56 6.04 -2.42
N ILE A 179 -2.41 7.03 -1.51
CA ILE A 179 -1.33 8.02 -1.59
C ILE A 179 0.00 7.33 -1.27
N THR A 180 0.04 6.58 -0.16
CA THR A 180 1.22 5.80 0.22
C THR A 180 1.57 4.77 -0.87
N ARG A 181 0.58 4.07 -1.46
CA ARG A 181 0.80 3.12 -2.56
C ARG A 181 1.46 3.79 -3.78
N ARG A 182 0.99 4.98 -4.18
CA ARG A 182 1.59 5.74 -5.30
C ARG A 182 3.00 6.20 -5.00
N GLN A 183 3.31 6.57 -3.77
CA GLN A 183 4.68 6.94 -3.41
C GLN A 183 5.60 5.71 -3.38
N LEU A 184 5.08 4.55 -2.96
CA LEU A 184 5.81 3.28 -3.09
C LEU A 184 6.07 2.93 -4.55
N GLN A 185 5.14 3.21 -5.48
CA GLN A 185 5.34 3.00 -6.91
C GLN A 185 6.59 3.73 -7.45
N GLU A 186 6.93 4.90 -6.91
CA GLU A 186 8.14 5.63 -7.32
C GLU A 186 9.42 4.88 -6.95
N LEU A 187 9.44 4.13 -5.84
CA LEU A 187 10.59 3.28 -5.48
C LEU A 187 10.78 2.10 -6.44
N PHE A 188 9.70 1.68 -7.11
CA PHE A 188 9.71 0.59 -8.09
C PHE A 188 9.67 1.09 -9.54
N HIS A 189 9.96 2.38 -9.75
CA HIS A 189 10.02 2.94 -11.09
C HIS A 189 11.15 2.27 -11.90
N ILE A 190 10.80 1.82 -13.10
CA ILE A 190 11.74 1.27 -14.07
C ILE A 190 11.75 2.21 -15.27
N PRO A 191 12.88 2.86 -15.61
CA PRO A 191 12.93 3.73 -16.78
C PRO A 191 12.79 2.91 -18.06
N PHE A 192 12.21 3.52 -19.09
CA PHE A 192 12.07 2.89 -20.39
C PHE A 192 13.44 2.43 -20.94
N GLY A 193 13.45 1.22 -21.51
CA GLY A 193 14.65 0.61 -22.07
C GLY A 193 15.57 -0.04 -21.03
N ALA A 194 15.23 0.03 -19.74
CA ALA A 194 15.93 -0.76 -18.73
C ALA A 194 15.75 -2.26 -18.99
N GLU A 195 16.84 -3.01 -18.84
CA GLU A 195 16.81 -4.46 -18.99
C GLU A 195 16.13 -5.13 -17.79
N LEU A 196 14.87 -5.54 -17.95
CA LEU A 196 14.15 -6.38 -16.99
C LEU A 196 14.16 -7.85 -17.42
N GLY A 197 13.94 -8.76 -16.48
CA GLY A 197 13.86 -10.19 -16.78
C GLY A 197 15.17 -10.78 -17.33
N THR A 198 16.30 -10.12 -17.09
CA THR A 198 17.62 -10.57 -17.53
C THR A 198 18.60 -10.57 -16.36
N GLY A 199 19.61 -11.44 -16.43
CA GLY A 199 20.64 -11.59 -15.41
C GLY A 199 20.88 -13.04 -15.04
N ARG A 200 22.02 -13.33 -14.40
CA ARG A 200 22.37 -14.68 -13.94
C ARG A 200 21.33 -15.25 -12.98
N ASP A 201 20.74 -14.38 -12.17
CA ASP A 201 19.87 -14.78 -11.08
C ASP A 201 18.39 -14.86 -11.49
N ASN A 202 18.02 -14.34 -12.68
CA ASN A 202 16.68 -14.54 -13.20
C ASN A 202 16.50 -15.99 -13.67
N ARG A 203 15.59 -16.71 -13.01
CA ARG A 203 15.28 -18.12 -13.30
C ARG A 203 13.93 -18.30 -13.97
N GLU A 204 13.08 -17.27 -14.00
CA GLU A 204 11.75 -17.37 -14.58
C GLU A 204 11.76 -16.93 -16.06
N ARG A 205 11.16 -17.77 -16.92
CA ARG A 205 10.74 -17.35 -18.26
C ARG A 205 9.40 -16.67 -18.13
N SER A 206 9.40 -15.36 -17.88
CA SER A 206 8.17 -14.57 -17.88
C SER A 206 7.87 -14.01 -19.28
N THR A 207 6.60 -13.72 -19.53
CA THR A 207 6.13 -12.72 -20.51
C THR A 207 7.07 -11.52 -20.56
N PRO A 208 7.39 -10.94 -21.73
CA PRO A 208 8.07 -9.64 -21.81
C PRO A 208 7.27 -8.57 -21.07
N TYR A 209 7.96 -7.83 -20.20
CA TYR A 209 7.44 -6.74 -19.38
C TYR A 209 8.52 -5.66 -19.33
N ASP A 210 8.10 -4.44 -19.07
CA ASP A 210 8.99 -3.28 -19.00
C ASP A 210 8.76 -2.47 -17.72
N TYR A 211 7.89 -2.95 -16.83
CA TYR A 211 7.50 -2.22 -15.64
C TYR A 211 7.06 -3.12 -14.48
N LEU A 212 7.25 -2.61 -13.27
CA LEU A 212 6.78 -3.22 -12.03
C LEU A 212 5.67 -2.35 -11.42
N HIS A 213 4.44 -2.81 -11.53
CA HIS A 213 3.28 -2.13 -10.96
C HIS A 213 3.06 -2.53 -9.50
N VAL A 214 2.95 -1.57 -8.59
CA VAL A 214 2.58 -1.82 -7.19
C VAL A 214 1.08 -2.07 -7.10
N GLU A 215 0.70 -3.35 -7.04
CA GLU A 215 -0.70 -3.77 -6.93
C GLU A 215 -1.28 -3.42 -5.55
N CYS A 216 -0.55 -3.78 -4.49
CA CYS A 216 -0.90 -3.47 -3.12
C CYS A 216 0.33 -3.48 -2.23
N ALA A 217 0.22 -2.90 -1.05
CA ALA A 217 1.29 -2.91 -0.07
C ALA A 217 0.73 -2.91 1.34
N TRP A 218 1.52 -3.41 2.27
CA TRP A 218 1.19 -3.43 3.68
C TRP A 218 2.31 -2.86 4.52
N ARG A 219 1.93 -2.19 5.61
CA ARG A 219 2.89 -1.77 6.62
C ARG A 219 3.27 -2.95 7.51
N VAL A 220 4.57 -3.10 7.73
CA VAL A 220 5.12 -4.11 8.63
C VAL A 220 5.35 -3.50 10.01
N ALA A 221 4.72 -4.08 11.04
CA ALA A 221 4.95 -3.68 12.41
C ALA A 221 5.58 -4.79 13.23
N ASN A 222 6.73 -4.47 13.78
CA ASN A 222 7.48 -5.36 14.64
C ASN A 222 8.21 -4.53 15.70
N PRO A 223 7.56 -4.24 16.85
CA PRO A 223 8.13 -3.33 17.85
C PRO A 223 9.47 -3.79 18.38
N GLN A 224 9.67 -5.10 18.54
CA GLN A 224 10.94 -5.66 19.01
C GLN A 224 12.07 -5.34 18.03
N ARG A 225 11.81 -5.50 16.72
CA ARG A 225 12.82 -5.23 15.68
C ARG A 225 13.00 -3.74 15.42
N GLN A 226 11.95 -2.94 15.54
CA GLN A 226 12.06 -1.47 15.57
C GLN A 226 12.91 -0.99 16.75
N LYS A 227 12.79 -1.60 17.93
CA LYS A 227 13.64 -1.29 19.09
C LYS A 227 15.10 -1.63 18.79
N ARG A 228 15.39 -2.86 18.33
CA ARG A 228 16.76 -3.28 17.96
C ARG A 228 17.39 -2.35 16.91
N PHE A 229 16.61 -1.92 15.92
CA PHE A 229 17.04 -0.96 14.92
C PHE A 229 17.40 0.40 15.51
N LYS A 230 16.55 0.96 16.37
CA LYS A 230 16.83 2.22 17.06
C LYS A 230 18.08 2.12 17.95
N ASP A 231 18.24 1.00 18.64
CA ASP A 231 19.40 0.75 19.50
C ASP A 231 20.69 0.67 18.68
N PHE A 232 20.65 0.00 17.53
CA PHE A 232 21.75 -0.02 16.57
C PHE A 232 22.11 1.38 16.06
N CYS A 233 21.12 2.18 15.65
CA CYS A 233 21.35 3.53 15.14
C CYS A 233 22.05 4.45 16.16
N ARG A 234 21.73 4.31 17.45
CA ARG A 234 22.39 5.10 18.52
C ARG A 234 23.86 4.73 18.72
N GLY A 235 24.24 3.49 18.44
CA GLY A 235 25.60 2.99 18.64
C GLY A 235 26.43 2.81 17.37
N CYS A 236 25.86 3.00 16.18
CA CYS A 236 26.57 2.72 14.95
C CYS A 236 27.64 3.79 14.66
N PRO A 237 28.80 3.38 14.11
CA PRO A 237 29.85 4.32 13.74
C PRO A 237 29.36 5.21 12.59
N ARG A 238 29.61 6.51 12.71
CA ARG A 238 29.24 7.49 11.69
C ARG A 238 30.20 7.40 10.50
N GLY A 239 29.68 7.66 9.31
CA GLY A 239 30.44 7.70 8.07
C GLY A 239 29.98 8.86 7.19
N GLU A 240 30.62 8.97 6.04
CA GLU A 240 30.15 9.87 4.98
C GLU A 240 28.75 9.44 4.52
N ALA A 241 27.90 10.44 4.26
CA ALA A 241 26.57 10.22 3.71
C ALA A 241 26.68 9.47 2.38
N VAL A 242 25.78 8.50 2.17
CA VAL A 242 25.69 7.78 0.90
C VAL A 242 24.53 8.32 0.10
N GLU A 243 24.84 8.85 -1.08
CA GLU A 243 23.84 9.22 -2.07
C GLU A 243 23.28 7.97 -2.75
N THR A 244 21.95 7.87 -2.74
CA THR A 244 21.20 6.79 -3.38
C THR A 244 20.43 7.33 -4.57
N ALA A 245 20.30 6.52 -5.63
CA ALA A 245 19.48 6.86 -6.80
C ALA A 245 17.99 7.06 -6.44
N LEU A 246 17.57 6.54 -5.28
CA LEU A 246 16.22 6.67 -4.75
C LEU A 246 15.98 7.96 -3.96
N TRP A 247 16.94 8.89 -3.86
CA TRP A 247 16.84 10.04 -2.95
C TRP A 247 15.53 10.82 -3.11
N ASP A 248 15.20 11.22 -4.34
CA ASP A 248 13.97 12.00 -4.63
C ASP A 248 12.70 11.20 -4.31
N ALA A 249 12.68 9.91 -4.63
CA ALA A 249 11.56 9.03 -4.34
C ALA A 249 11.39 8.79 -2.84
N GLN A 250 12.51 8.65 -2.11
CA GLN A 250 12.52 8.57 -0.65
C GLN A 250 11.97 9.84 -0.04
N GLU A 251 12.46 11.01 -0.45
CA GLU A 251 11.99 12.30 0.06
C GLU A 251 10.46 12.45 -0.13
N LYS A 252 9.95 12.14 -1.33
CA LYS A 252 8.50 12.11 -1.57
C LYS A 252 7.76 11.17 -0.62
N LEU A 253 8.26 9.95 -0.40
CA LEU A 253 7.67 8.99 0.53
C LEU A 253 7.73 9.48 1.99
N MET A 254 8.79 10.21 2.38
CA MET A 254 8.91 10.79 3.73
C MET A 254 7.88 11.90 3.98
N THR A 255 7.37 12.57 2.94
CA THR A 255 6.28 13.54 3.08
C THR A 255 4.90 12.91 3.31
N SER A 256 4.77 11.60 3.07
CA SER A 256 3.55 10.81 3.31
C SER A 256 3.14 10.82 4.78
N ALA A 257 1.84 10.74 5.07
CA ALA A 257 1.36 10.67 6.45
C ALA A 257 1.93 9.45 7.22
N SER A 258 2.27 8.37 6.51
CA SER A 258 2.75 7.11 7.11
C SER A 258 4.20 7.17 7.62
N LEU A 259 5.08 7.96 6.99
CA LEU A 259 6.51 8.08 7.36
C LEU A 259 6.93 9.45 7.88
N ARG A 260 6.05 10.46 7.81
CA ARG A 260 6.33 11.82 8.31
C ARG A 260 6.81 11.84 9.76
N ASP A 261 6.30 10.94 10.59
CA ASP A 261 6.64 10.86 12.02
C ASP A 261 7.95 10.09 12.28
N ARG A 262 8.62 9.58 11.23
CA ARG A 262 9.84 8.77 11.31
C ARG A 262 10.82 9.13 10.19
N PRO A 263 11.38 10.36 10.19
CA PRO A 263 12.35 10.80 9.19
C PRO A 263 13.56 9.85 9.10
N LEU A 264 14.25 9.84 7.97
CA LEU A 264 15.53 9.13 7.84
C LEU A 264 16.58 9.88 8.65
N ASP A 265 17.27 9.17 9.54
CA ASP A 265 18.35 9.75 10.33
C ASP A 265 19.65 9.79 9.51
N HIS A 266 20.04 10.98 9.08
CA HIS A 266 21.31 11.22 8.38
C HIS A 266 22.53 10.89 9.26
N GLY A 267 22.41 11.00 10.59
CA GLY A 267 23.51 10.72 11.52
C GLY A 267 23.94 9.25 11.53
N SER A 268 22.99 8.33 11.36
CA SER A 268 23.24 6.89 11.18
C SER A 268 23.27 6.44 9.72
N ASN A 269 23.27 7.40 8.78
CA ASN A 269 23.26 7.16 7.34
C ASN A 269 22.08 6.24 6.94
N GLN A 270 20.87 6.59 7.40
CA GLN A 270 19.67 5.85 7.06
C GLN A 270 19.22 6.12 5.64
N VAL A 271 18.88 5.03 4.95
CA VAL A 271 18.32 5.04 3.59
C VAL A 271 17.19 4.03 3.49
N LEU A 272 16.33 4.19 2.48
CA LEU A 272 15.42 3.12 2.06
C LEU A 272 16.07 2.31 0.93
N LEU A 273 16.05 1.00 1.09
CA LEU A 273 16.54 0.05 0.09
C LEU A 273 15.53 -1.07 -0.10
N LEU A 274 15.59 -1.71 -1.25
CA LEU A 274 14.69 -2.76 -1.68
C LEU A 274 15.33 -4.13 -1.48
N HIS A 275 14.52 -5.12 -1.14
CA HIS A 275 14.92 -6.52 -1.08
C HIS A 275 13.90 -7.41 -1.79
N GLY A 276 14.38 -8.21 -2.72
CA GLY A 276 13.58 -9.22 -3.43
C GLY A 276 13.74 -10.55 -2.76
N THR A 277 12.64 -11.28 -2.60
CA THR A 277 12.64 -12.61 -2.03
C THR A 277 11.52 -13.43 -2.63
N LYS A 278 11.52 -14.72 -2.30
CA LYS A 278 10.47 -15.63 -2.73
C LYS A 278 9.32 -15.67 -1.73
N PRO A 279 8.07 -15.90 -2.18
CA PRO A 279 6.90 -15.97 -1.32
C PRO A 279 7.06 -16.92 -0.12
N GLU A 280 7.69 -18.08 -0.33
CA GLU A 280 7.87 -19.10 0.71
C GLU A 280 8.73 -18.65 1.89
N HIS A 281 9.54 -17.60 1.74
CA HIS A 281 10.38 -17.06 2.81
C HIS A 281 9.77 -15.85 3.53
N LEU A 282 8.70 -15.27 2.99
CA LEU A 282 8.19 -13.98 3.50
C LEU A 282 7.63 -14.08 4.90
N TYR A 283 6.92 -15.16 5.22
CA TYR A 283 6.32 -15.32 6.54
C TYR A 283 7.38 -15.24 7.64
N ASP A 284 8.45 -16.03 7.49
CA ASP A 284 9.59 -16.03 8.40
C ASP A 284 10.32 -14.68 8.40
N ILE A 285 10.53 -14.06 7.25
CA ILE A 285 11.19 -12.75 7.15
C ILE A 285 10.40 -11.65 7.87
N LEU A 286 9.07 -11.66 7.79
CA LEU A 286 8.23 -10.68 8.46
C LEU A 286 8.28 -10.85 9.99
N PHE A 287 8.32 -12.10 10.46
CA PHE A 287 8.37 -12.46 11.87
C PHE A 287 9.79 -12.29 12.47
N GLU A 288 10.74 -13.06 11.95
CA GLU A 288 12.11 -13.18 12.44
C GLU A 288 13.03 -12.10 11.89
N GLY A 289 12.82 -11.73 10.62
CA GLY A 289 13.63 -10.77 9.90
C GLY A 289 14.48 -11.25 8.76
N LEU A 290 15.15 -10.27 8.14
CA LEU A 290 16.33 -10.53 7.32
C LEU A 290 17.54 -10.83 8.21
N ASP A 291 17.97 -12.10 8.25
CA ASP A 291 19.18 -12.53 8.94
C ASP A 291 20.30 -12.90 7.93
N PRO A 292 21.42 -12.16 7.90
CA PRO A 292 22.62 -12.49 7.14
C PRO A 292 23.18 -13.91 7.36
N LYS A 293 22.84 -14.59 8.45
CA LYS A 293 23.30 -15.96 8.73
C LYS A 293 22.63 -16.99 7.83
N VAL A 294 21.41 -16.71 7.39
CA VAL A 294 20.63 -17.57 6.48
C VAL A 294 21.08 -17.36 5.03
N SER A 295 21.74 -16.24 4.73
CA SER A 295 22.20 -15.96 3.37
C SER A 295 23.33 -16.89 2.93
N HIS A 296 23.16 -17.46 1.73
CA HIS A 296 24.23 -18.16 1.06
C HIS A 296 25.40 -17.23 0.76
N LYS A 297 26.54 -17.81 0.42
CA LYS A 297 27.78 -17.08 0.14
C LYS A 297 27.63 -16.26 -1.15
N GLY A 298 27.15 -15.03 -1.01
CA GLY A 298 27.12 -14.05 -2.09
C GLY A 298 28.52 -13.55 -2.45
N LEU A 299 28.59 -12.73 -3.50
CA LEU A 299 29.85 -12.25 -4.07
C LEU A 299 30.71 -11.46 -3.06
N PHE A 300 30.04 -10.84 -2.09
CA PHE A 300 30.61 -9.96 -1.07
C PHE A 300 30.46 -10.52 0.35
N GLY A 301 30.42 -11.86 0.48
CA GLY A 301 30.33 -12.54 1.78
C GLY A 301 28.89 -12.82 2.23
N ARG A 302 28.77 -13.24 3.50
CA ARG A 302 27.49 -13.59 4.14
C ARG A 302 26.88 -12.33 4.77
N GLY A 303 26.07 -11.66 3.97
CA GLY A 303 25.37 -10.43 4.31
C GLY A 303 23.93 -10.50 3.80
N THR A 304 23.10 -9.56 4.22
CA THR A 304 21.83 -9.26 3.56
C THR A 304 22.11 -8.30 2.40
N TYR A 305 21.70 -8.70 1.20
CA TYR A 305 21.88 -7.93 -0.03
C TYR A 305 20.61 -7.13 -0.31
N LEU A 306 20.81 -5.84 -0.53
CA LEU A 306 19.77 -4.86 -0.79
C LEU A 306 20.16 -4.06 -2.03
N ALA A 307 19.16 -3.50 -2.72
CA ALA A 307 19.38 -2.69 -3.90
C ALA A 307 18.56 -1.40 -3.82
N GLU A 308 19.08 -0.35 -4.45
CA GLU A 308 18.32 0.88 -4.69
C GLU A 308 17.54 0.83 -6.03
N ASP A 309 17.77 -0.21 -6.83
CA ASP A 309 17.20 -0.35 -8.17
C ASP A 309 16.22 -1.53 -8.19
N ALA A 310 14.99 -1.27 -8.63
CA ALA A 310 13.94 -2.26 -8.67
C ALA A 310 14.17 -3.34 -9.75
N ALA A 311 14.86 -3.05 -10.85
CA ALA A 311 15.26 -4.05 -11.84
C ALA A 311 16.28 -5.04 -11.27
N LYS A 312 17.11 -4.61 -10.30
CA LYS A 312 17.99 -5.55 -9.57
C LYS A 312 17.18 -6.49 -8.68
N VAL A 313 16.21 -5.94 -7.95
CA VAL A 313 15.35 -6.70 -7.04
C VAL A 313 14.51 -7.73 -7.79
N ASP A 314 13.99 -7.35 -8.95
CA ASP A 314 13.18 -8.19 -9.82
C ASP A 314 13.84 -9.53 -10.20
N GLN A 315 15.18 -9.57 -10.26
CA GLN A 315 15.95 -10.78 -10.55
C GLN A 315 15.77 -11.89 -9.49
N TYR A 316 15.31 -11.54 -8.29
CA TYR A 316 15.13 -12.48 -7.17
C TYR A 316 13.66 -12.83 -6.90
N LEU A 317 12.74 -12.18 -7.59
CA LEU A 317 11.31 -12.38 -7.38
C LEU A 317 10.84 -13.66 -8.05
N THR A 318 9.97 -14.40 -7.36
CA THR A 318 9.25 -15.54 -7.93
C THR A 318 7.74 -15.31 -7.84
N MET A 319 7.02 -15.86 -8.81
CA MET A 319 5.59 -15.64 -8.95
C MET A 319 4.77 -16.36 -7.87
N ASP A 320 3.91 -15.60 -7.21
CA ASP A 320 2.79 -16.11 -6.41
C ASP A 320 1.52 -16.11 -7.27
N ALA A 321 1.21 -17.28 -7.84
CA ALA A 321 0.22 -17.40 -8.90
C ALA A 321 -1.21 -17.14 -8.41
N GLU A 322 -1.57 -17.62 -7.22
CA GLU A 322 -2.96 -17.63 -6.76
C GLU A 322 -3.10 -17.74 -5.24
N TRP A 323 -4.30 -17.41 -4.77
CA TRP A 323 -4.66 -17.53 -3.36
C TRP A 323 -4.54 -18.97 -2.83
N ARG A 324 -3.87 -19.12 -1.68
CA ARG A 324 -3.64 -20.40 -0.98
C ARG A 324 -4.00 -20.39 0.51
N GLY A 325 -4.56 -19.31 1.04
CA GLY A 325 -4.86 -19.24 2.48
C GLY A 325 -6.00 -20.15 2.95
N SER A 326 -6.71 -20.82 2.04
CA SER A 326 -7.68 -21.88 2.40
C SER A 326 -7.09 -23.31 2.39
N LYS A 327 -5.79 -23.47 2.11
CA LYS A 327 -5.11 -24.78 2.01
C LYS A 327 -4.05 -24.94 3.11
N PRO A 328 -4.38 -25.47 4.30
CA PRO A 328 -3.46 -25.55 5.44
C PRO A 328 -2.14 -26.27 5.17
N GLU A 329 -2.13 -27.20 4.21
CA GLU A 329 -0.98 -27.99 3.79
C GLU A 329 0.00 -27.24 2.87
N HIS A 330 -0.41 -26.09 2.32
CA HIS A 330 0.41 -25.32 1.38
C HIS A 330 1.39 -24.41 2.14
N GLU A 331 2.64 -24.31 1.69
CA GLU A 331 3.68 -23.50 2.36
C GLU A 331 3.28 -22.01 2.51
N LEU A 332 2.62 -21.44 1.49
CA LEU A 332 2.11 -20.07 1.53
C LEU A 332 0.86 -19.86 2.38
N HIS A 333 0.28 -20.90 2.99
CA HIS A 333 -0.98 -20.80 3.76
C HIS A 333 -0.95 -19.69 4.80
N GLN A 334 0.10 -19.68 5.65
CA GLN A 334 0.20 -18.76 6.77
C GLN A 334 0.39 -17.31 6.32
N LEU A 335 1.28 -17.09 5.33
CA LEU A 335 1.46 -15.79 4.68
C LEU A 335 0.14 -15.28 4.12
N HIS A 336 -0.52 -16.10 3.32
CA HIS A 336 -1.74 -15.75 2.61
C HIS A 336 -2.86 -15.39 3.59
N LYS A 337 -3.08 -16.23 4.60
CA LYS A 337 -4.04 -15.96 5.66
C LYS A 337 -3.77 -14.60 6.31
N GLN A 338 -2.52 -14.31 6.63
CA GLN A 338 -2.15 -13.03 7.25
C GLN A 338 -2.41 -11.82 6.35
N LEU A 339 -2.14 -11.91 5.04
CA LEU A 339 -2.21 -10.76 4.12
C LEU A 339 -3.63 -10.47 3.60
N TYR A 340 -4.43 -11.51 3.35
CA TYR A 340 -5.64 -11.40 2.53
C TYR A 340 -6.94 -11.78 3.26
N GLU A 341 -6.90 -12.43 4.41
CA GLU A 341 -8.12 -12.84 5.16
C GLU A 341 -8.97 -11.63 5.59
N ARG A 342 -8.37 -10.45 5.71
CA ARG A 342 -9.03 -9.19 6.12
C ARG A 342 -9.73 -8.45 4.98
N GLY A 343 -10.20 -9.16 3.96
CA GLY A 343 -10.98 -8.58 2.85
C GLY A 343 -10.15 -8.04 1.68
N VAL A 344 -8.83 -8.25 1.69
CA VAL A 344 -7.95 -7.91 0.57
C VAL A 344 -7.97 -9.08 -0.41
N LYS A 345 -8.28 -8.84 -1.68
CA LYS A 345 -8.25 -9.90 -2.68
C LYS A 345 -6.81 -10.15 -3.13
N HIS A 346 -6.44 -11.42 -3.21
CA HIS A 346 -5.18 -11.82 -3.86
C HIS A 346 -5.21 -11.37 -5.33
N GLY A 347 -4.19 -10.61 -5.75
CA GLY A 347 -4.15 -10.01 -7.08
C GLY A 347 -3.91 -10.99 -8.23
N ASN A 348 -3.55 -12.23 -7.91
CA ASN A 348 -3.06 -13.30 -8.79
C ASN A 348 -1.80 -12.90 -9.56
N GLN A 349 -0.85 -13.83 -9.68
CA GLN A 349 0.45 -13.57 -10.31
C GLN A 349 1.15 -12.34 -9.72
N VAL A 350 1.18 -12.28 -8.40
CA VAL A 350 1.87 -11.21 -7.68
C VAL A 350 3.29 -11.63 -7.36
N PHE A 351 4.15 -10.65 -7.18
CA PHE A 351 5.53 -10.82 -6.74
C PHE A 351 5.73 -9.98 -5.50
N TYR A 352 6.59 -10.37 -4.57
CA TYR A 352 6.74 -9.62 -3.32
C TYR A 352 8.14 -9.05 -3.15
N ALA A 353 8.20 -7.75 -2.86
CA ALA A 353 9.41 -7.07 -2.47
C ALA A 353 9.23 -6.40 -1.11
N LEU A 354 10.34 -6.20 -0.41
CA LEU A 354 10.39 -5.49 0.86
C LEU A 354 11.01 -4.11 0.64
N VAL A 355 10.40 -3.09 1.26
CA VAL A 355 11.03 -1.78 1.44
C VAL A 355 11.60 -1.73 2.85
N CYS A 356 12.92 -1.66 2.92
CA CYS A 356 13.68 -1.73 4.15
C CYS A 356 14.28 -0.37 4.47
N ARG A 357 14.05 0.12 5.69
CA ARG A 357 14.88 1.15 6.29
C ARG A 357 16.18 0.53 6.77
N VAL A 358 17.30 1.08 6.32
CA VAL A 358 18.63 0.53 6.54
C VAL A 358 19.55 1.59 7.11
N ALA A 359 20.16 1.32 8.26
CA ALA A 359 21.19 2.18 8.85
C ALA A 359 22.56 1.72 8.35
N LEU A 360 23.12 2.45 7.38
CA LEU A 360 24.38 2.06 6.76
C LEU A 360 25.58 2.34 7.69
N GLY A 361 25.48 3.32 8.58
CA GLY A 361 26.58 3.80 9.41
C GLY A 361 27.82 4.15 8.57
N LYS A 362 28.98 3.63 8.97
CA LYS A 362 30.22 3.74 8.22
C LYS A 362 30.27 2.72 7.09
N VAL A 363 30.34 3.22 5.87
CA VAL A 363 30.28 2.41 4.64
C VAL A 363 31.67 2.23 4.05
N LEU A 364 32.01 1.02 3.63
CA LEU A 364 33.14 0.79 2.72
C LEU A 364 32.62 0.69 1.29
N LYS A 365 33.37 1.24 0.33
CA LYS A 365 33.07 1.12 -1.10
C LYS A 365 34.04 0.14 -1.77
N THR A 366 33.55 -0.70 -2.67
CA THR A 366 34.38 -1.66 -3.44
C THR A 366 33.84 -1.86 -4.85
N LYS A 367 34.70 -2.20 -5.82
CA LYS A 367 34.30 -2.66 -7.16
C LYS A 367 34.54 -4.16 -7.39
N ASP A 368 35.41 -4.77 -6.59
CA ASP A 368 35.88 -6.15 -6.79
C ASP A 368 35.56 -7.11 -5.64
N GLY A 369 35.07 -6.57 -4.51
CA GLY A 369 34.76 -7.29 -3.29
C GLY A 369 35.98 -7.69 -2.46
N LYS A 370 37.17 -7.25 -2.83
CA LYS A 370 38.44 -7.58 -2.17
C LYS A 370 39.08 -6.34 -1.56
N THR A 371 39.19 -5.24 -2.33
CA THR A 371 39.84 -4.01 -1.91
C THR A 371 38.86 -2.84 -1.85
N ARG A 372 39.22 -1.86 -1.03
CA ARG A 372 38.47 -0.61 -0.92
C ARG A 372 38.73 0.24 -2.16
N ASN A 373 37.72 0.95 -2.63
CA ASN A 373 37.91 1.89 -3.74
C ASN A 373 38.97 2.95 -3.39
N GLY A 374 39.87 3.22 -4.33
CA GLY A 374 40.97 4.17 -4.12
C GLY A 374 42.07 3.68 -3.18
N SER A 375 42.09 2.39 -2.80
CA SER A 375 43.10 1.86 -1.87
C SER A 375 43.44 0.39 -2.14
N SER A 376 44.67 -0.03 -1.85
CA SER A 376 45.07 -1.44 -1.80
C SER A 376 44.60 -2.17 -0.54
N LYS A 377 44.00 -1.46 0.43
CA LYS A 377 43.52 -2.03 1.69
C LYS A 377 42.32 -2.94 1.46
N ARG A 378 42.28 -4.06 2.18
CA ARG A 378 41.18 -5.05 2.12
C ARG A 378 39.88 -4.50 2.71
N VAL A 379 38.75 -4.99 2.18
CA VAL A 379 37.41 -4.68 2.72
C VAL A 379 37.08 -5.50 3.98
N PHE A 380 37.52 -6.76 4.04
CA PHE A 380 37.35 -7.64 5.19
C PHE A 380 38.61 -7.70 6.06
N LYS A 381 38.44 -7.87 7.38
CA LYS A 381 39.57 -8.01 8.32
C LYS A 381 40.33 -9.32 8.13
N ASP A 382 39.62 -10.38 7.77
CA ASP A 382 40.18 -11.70 7.54
C ASP A 382 39.99 -12.09 6.06
N SER A 383 40.95 -12.87 5.56
CA SER A 383 40.94 -13.52 4.26
C SER A 383 39.92 -14.65 4.12
N SER A 384 39.40 -15.18 5.23
CA SER A 384 38.41 -16.26 5.17
C SER A 384 37.11 -15.77 4.52
N LYS A 385 36.57 -16.57 3.60
CA LYS A 385 35.32 -16.21 2.88
C LYS A 385 34.05 -16.42 3.75
N ARG A 386 34.19 -16.44 5.08
CA ARG A 386 33.13 -16.60 6.10
C ARG A 386 32.81 -15.29 6.83
N VAL A 387 33.49 -14.20 6.47
CA VAL A 387 33.59 -12.99 7.29
C VAL A 387 32.35 -12.10 7.16
N SER A 388 31.76 -11.77 8.31
CA SER A 388 30.74 -10.72 8.52
C SER A 388 31.34 -9.41 9.06
N LYS A 389 32.67 -9.36 9.29
CA LYS A 389 33.35 -8.21 9.90
C LYS A 389 34.19 -7.43 8.89
N LEU A 390 33.71 -6.24 8.54
CA LEU A 390 34.43 -5.29 7.71
C LEU A 390 35.61 -4.67 8.46
N ALA A 391 36.62 -4.27 7.69
CA ALA A 391 37.80 -3.60 8.20
C ALA A 391 37.51 -2.14 8.59
N GLY A 392 38.27 -1.59 9.54
CA GLY A 392 38.15 -0.18 9.94
C GLY A 392 36.84 0.20 10.64
N GLY A 393 36.12 -0.78 11.21
CA GLY A 393 34.89 -0.56 11.98
C GLY A 393 33.67 -0.21 11.11
N ALA A 394 33.72 -0.47 9.80
CA ALA A 394 32.56 -0.28 8.94
C ALA A 394 31.44 -1.29 9.25
N THR A 395 30.20 -0.85 9.02
CA THR A 395 28.97 -1.61 9.30
C THR A 395 28.30 -2.12 8.03
N SER A 396 28.58 -1.48 6.90
CA SER A 396 28.02 -1.84 5.61
C SER A 396 29.04 -1.72 4.48
N LEU A 397 28.76 -2.41 3.39
CA LEU A 397 29.57 -2.42 2.17
C LEU A 397 28.70 -2.01 0.99
N LEU A 398 29.16 -1.02 0.23
CA LEU A 398 28.59 -0.61 -1.04
C LEU A 398 29.45 -1.16 -2.18
N ALA A 399 28.87 -2.06 -2.97
CA ALA A 399 29.46 -2.56 -4.20
C ALA A 399 29.10 -1.61 -5.34
N GLU A 400 30.10 -0.84 -5.77
CA GLU A 400 30.02 0.13 -6.86
C GLU A 400 30.12 -0.56 -8.22
N LEU A 401 29.58 0.10 -9.25
CA LEU A 401 29.73 -0.36 -10.63
C LEU A 401 31.21 -0.40 -11.06
N GLY A 402 31.53 -1.39 -11.88
CA GLY A 402 32.87 -1.69 -12.37
C GLY A 402 33.34 -3.08 -11.97
N CYS A 403 34.34 -3.58 -12.69
CA CYS A 403 34.92 -4.91 -12.50
C CYS A 403 33.87 -6.04 -12.52
N LYS A 404 33.41 -6.49 -11.34
CA LYS A 404 32.48 -7.62 -11.22
C LYS A 404 31.01 -7.22 -11.28
N ILE A 405 30.69 -5.97 -10.92
CA ILE A 405 29.33 -5.45 -10.90
C ILE A 405 29.14 -4.58 -12.12
N ARG A 406 28.28 -5.01 -13.05
CA ARG A 406 28.13 -4.33 -14.35
C ARG A 406 26.92 -3.41 -14.45
N ARG A 407 25.85 -3.69 -13.71
CA ARG A 407 24.53 -3.07 -13.95
C ARG A 407 23.96 -2.33 -12.75
N PHE A 408 24.06 -2.90 -11.56
CA PHE A 408 23.37 -2.37 -10.39
C PHE A 408 24.29 -2.34 -9.19
N ARG A 409 24.34 -1.22 -8.47
CA ARG A 409 25.02 -1.16 -7.17
C ARG A 409 24.30 -2.08 -6.18
N GLU A 410 25.07 -2.69 -5.29
CA GLU A 410 24.52 -3.57 -4.25
C GLU A 410 24.99 -3.11 -2.88
N PHE A 411 24.06 -3.09 -1.93
CA PHE A 411 24.30 -2.74 -0.55
C PHE A 411 24.30 -4.02 0.27
N VAL A 412 25.37 -4.24 1.03
CA VAL A 412 25.54 -5.45 1.83
C VAL A 412 25.65 -5.07 3.29
N VAL A 413 24.71 -5.60 4.08
CA VAL A 413 24.59 -5.35 5.52
C VAL A 413 24.85 -6.66 6.26
N PHE A 414 25.66 -6.58 7.32
CA PHE A 414 26.14 -7.77 8.04
C PHE A 414 25.50 -7.94 9.42
N GLU A 415 24.80 -6.91 9.91
CA GLU A 415 24.12 -6.92 11.20
C GLU A 415 22.59 -6.84 10.98
N PRO A 416 21.81 -7.88 11.36
CA PRO A 416 20.35 -7.83 11.23
C PRO A 416 19.71 -6.62 11.89
N ALA A 417 20.28 -6.14 13.01
CA ALA A 417 19.76 -4.97 13.72
C ALA A 417 19.90 -3.66 12.91
N ALA A 418 20.70 -3.63 11.86
CA ALA A 418 20.82 -2.47 10.97
C ALA A 418 19.67 -2.37 9.94
N ILE A 419 18.71 -3.30 9.96
CA ILE A 419 17.61 -3.37 8.99
C ILE A 419 16.26 -3.39 9.72
N CYS A 420 15.36 -2.50 9.31
CA CYS A 420 13.96 -2.50 9.68
C CYS A 420 13.11 -2.60 8.41
N ILE A 421 12.26 -3.63 8.31
CA ILE A 421 11.30 -3.74 7.21
C ILE A 421 10.16 -2.77 7.49
N GLU A 422 9.91 -1.84 6.57
CA GLU A 422 8.83 -0.84 6.70
C GLU A 422 7.58 -1.31 5.95
N TYR A 423 7.76 -1.84 4.74
CA TYR A 423 6.67 -2.28 3.89
C TYR A 423 6.94 -3.62 3.23
N LEU A 424 5.88 -4.42 3.11
CA LEU A 424 5.76 -5.49 2.14
C LEU A 424 4.98 -4.96 0.94
N VAL A 425 5.47 -5.18 -0.26
CA VAL A 425 4.89 -4.67 -1.50
C VAL A 425 4.61 -5.83 -2.43
N ALA A 426 3.35 -6.00 -2.84
CA ALA A 426 2.97 -6.89 -3.92
C ALA A 426 3.01 -6.13 -5.26
N LEU A 427 3.74 -6.72 -6.21
CA LEU A 427 4.05 -6.18 -7.51
C LEU A 427 3.40 -7.04 -8.59
N LYS A 428 3.10 -6.43 -9.74
CA LYS A 428 2.81 -7.10 -11.00
C LYS A 428 3.84 -6.70 -12.04
N ARG A 429 4.35 -7.68 -12.77
CA ARG A 429 5.11 -7.45 -14.00
C ARG A 429 4.13 -7.10 -15.10
N VAL A 430 4.22 -5.89 -15.64
CA VAL A 430 3.28 -5.38 -16.65
C VAL A 430 4.03 -4.75 -17.81
N HIS A 431 3.33 -4.62 -18.93
CA HIS A 431 3.76 -3.78 -20.02
C HIS A 431 3.13 -2.39 -19.84
N HIS A 432 3.95 -1.35 -19.76
CA HIS A 432 3.56 0.00 -19.42
C HIS A 432 3.95 1.00 -20.51
N TYR A 433 5.07 0.81 -21.21
CA TYR A 433 5.54 1.77 -22.19
C TYR A 433 5.12 1.38 -23.60
N CYS A 434 4.82 2.38 -24.42
CA CYS A 434 4.76 2.17 -25.87
C CYS A 434 6.16 2.21 -26.50
N THR A 435 6.28 1.88 -27.78
CA THR A 435 7.56 1.91 -28.50
C THR A 435 8.23 3.30 -28.55
N CYS A 436 7.49 4.38 -28.28
CA CYS A 436 8.08 5.71 -28.14
C CYS A 436 8.84 5.92 -26.81
N GLY A 437 8.71 5.02 -25.84
CA GLY A 437 9.21 5.20 -24.48
C GLY A 437 8.28 5.98 -23.55
N GLU A 438 7.10 6.37 -24.03
CA GLU A 438 6.08 7.03 -23.22
C GLU A 438 5.13 6.01 -22.59
N PRO A 439 4.57 6.26 -21.40
CA PRO A 439 3.49 5.46 -20.83
C PRO A 439 2.37 5.26 -21.84
N ALA A 440 1.98 4.01 -22.08
CA ALA A 440 0.87 3.65 -22.94
C ALA A 440 -0.46 4.05 -22.29
N ALA A 441 -1.37 4.57 -23.09
CA ALA A 441 -2.72 4.91 -22.64
C ALA A 441 -3.58 3.64 -22.66
N GLU A 442 -4.25 3.35 -21.54
CA GLU A 442 -5.30 2.34 -21.52
C GLU A 442 -6.58 2.91 -22.15
N ARG A 443 -7.18 2.15 -23.06
CA ARG A 443 -8.45 2.46 -23.73
C ARG A 443 -9.32 1.22 -23.81
N THR A 444 -10.60 1.42 -24.14
CA THR A 444 -11.54 0.35 -24.42
C THR A 444 -11.82 0.28 -25.91
N VAL A 445 -11.86 -0.93 -26.48
CA VAL A 445 -12.27 -1.13 -27.87
C VAL A 445 -13.75 -0.76 -28.03
N THR A 446 -14.00 0.32 -28.77
CA THR A 446 -15.35 0.81 -29.09
C THR A 446 -15.92 0.24 -30.39
N LYS A 447 -15.07 -0.34 -31.25
CA LYS A 447 -15.52 -0.95 -32.50
C LYS A 447 -16.28 -2.25 -32.20
N HIS A 448 -17.51 -2.35 -32.69
CA HIS A 448 -18.36 -3.55 -32.58
C HIS A 448 -17.74 -4.75 -33.32
N THR A 449 -16.84 -5.44 -32.63
CA THR A 449 -16.13 -6.64 -33.06
C THR A 449 -16.18 -7.66 -31.92
N GLU A 450 -15.55 -8.82 -32.09
CA GLU A 450 -15.43 -9.79 -30.99
C GLU A 450 -14.73 -9.20 -29.75
N ASN A 451 -13.86 -8.20 -29.95
CA ASN A 451 -13.13 -7.51 -28.89
C ASN A 451 -13.86 -6.27 -28.34
N PHE A 452 -15.11 -5.99 -28.73
CA PHE A 452 -15.86 -4.84 -28.20
C PHE A 452 -15.88 -4.87 -26.66
N GLY A 453 -15.59 -3.74 -26.02
CA GLY A 453 -15.52 -3.62 -24.56
C GLY A 453 -14.20 -4.08 -23.93
N ARG A 454 -13.26 -4.61 -24.73
CA ARG A 454 -11.97 -5.08 -24.23
C ARG A 454 -11.00 -3.94 -23.96
N ALA A 455 -10.23 -4.03 -22.87
CA ALA A 455 -9.15 -3.10 -22.56
C ALA A 455 -7.95 -3.30 -23.49
N ILE A 456 -7.32 -2.20 -23.90
CA ILE A 456 -6.14 -2.17 -24.77
C ILE A 456 -5.18 -1.09 -24.26
N LEU A 457 -3.89 -1.34 -24.40
CA LEU A 457 -2.85 -0.32 -24.28
C LEU A 457 -2.53 0.21 -25.67
N VAL A 458 -2.47 1.53 -25.82
CA VAL A 458 -2.09 2.18 -27.09
C VAL A 458 -1.06 3.27 -26.87
N CYS A 459 -0.36 3.69 -27.92
CA CYS A 459 0.46 4.89 -27.86
C CYS A 459 -0.39 6.09 -27.40
N SER A 460 0.09 6.84 -26.42
CA SER A 460 -0.61 8.00 -25.87
C SER A 460 -0.73 9.18 -26.83
N LYS A 461 0.10 9.21 -27.88
CA LYS A 461 0.07 10.28 -28.90
C LYS A 461 -1.20 10.17 -29.77
N PRO A 462 -1.73 11.30 -30.27
CA PRO A 462 -2.90 11.29 -31.15
C PRO A 462 -2.69 10.43 -32.41
N GLN A 463 -3.76 9.87 -32.95
CA GLN A 463 -3.72 9.18 -34.24
C GLN A 463 -3.43 10.18 -35.36
N GLY A 464 -2.50 9.85 -36.26
CA GLY A 464 -2.04 10.76 -37.32
C GLY A 464 -0.85 11.65 -36.94
N ASP A 465 -0.47 11.70 -35.66
CA ASP A 465 0.80 12.33 -35.26
C ASP A 465 1.97 11.50 -35.82
N PRO A 466 2.93 12.10 -36.58
CA PRO A 466 4.09 11.38 -37.12
C PRO A 466 4.98 10.76 -36.04
N LYS A 467 4.87 11.20 -34.78
CA LYS A 467 5.58 10.64 -33.64
C LYS A 467 4.83 9.51 -32.94
N ASN A 468 3.61 9.18 -33.37
CA ASN A 468 2.85 8.04 -32.86
C ASN A 468 3.48 6.74 -33.40
N CYS A 469 3.90 5.85 -32.51
CA CYS A 469 4.54 4.59 -32.91
C CYS A 469 3.58 3.49 -33.36
N GLY A 470 2.27 3.73 -33.35
CA GLY A 470 1.27 2.72 -33.70
C GLY A 470 1.20 1.55 -32.70
N PHE A 471 1.81 1.69 -31.52
CA PHE A 471 1.76 0.67 -30.48
C PHE A 471 0.32 0.37 -30.07
N ILE A 472 -0.04 -0.91 -30.10
CA ILE A 472 -1.33 -1.45 -29.64
C ILE A 472 -1.08 -2.82 -29.00
N GLN A 473 -1.60 -3.02 -27.80
CA GLN A 473 -1.51 -4.28 -27.07
C GLN A 473 -2.87 -4.59 -26.43
N MET A 474 -3.44 -5.76 -26.73
CA MET A 474 -4.75 -6.14 -26.17
C MET A 474 -4.59 -6.77 -24.78
N LEU A 475 -5.49 -6.45 -23.86
CA LEU A 475 -5.52 -6.98 -22.50
C LEU A 475 -6.73 -7.92 -22.28
N PRO A 476 -6.63 -8.98 -21.45
CA PRO A 476 -5.44 -9.38 -20.72
C PRO A 476 -4.39 -10.01 -21.65
N GLN A 477 -3.14 -10.01 -21.17
CA GLN A 477 -2.06 -10.78 -21.77
C GLN A 477 -2.04 -12.19 -21.18
N CYS A 478 -1.61 -13.16 -21.98
CA CYS A 478 -1.33 -14.52 -21.52
C CYS A 478 0.01 -14.60 -20.78
N TYR A 479 0.28 -15.74 -20.14
CA TYR A 479 1.59 -16.04 -19.53
C TYR A 479 2.75 -16.10 -20.54
N CYS A 480 2.44 -16.13 -21.84
CA CYS A 480 3.42 -16.07 -22.93
C CYS A 480 3.66 -14.65 -23.47
N GLY A 481 2.99 -13.64 -22.92
CA GLY A 481 3.06 -12.23 -23.34
C GLY A 481 2.26 -11.85 -24.56
N ARG A 482 1.63 -12.82 -25.21
CA ARG A 482 0.70 -12.52 -26.30
C ARG A 482 -0.61 -11.99 -25.73
N SER A 483 -1.27 -11.14 -26.51
CA SER A 483 -2.68 -10.80 -26.32
C SER A 483 -3.51 -12.08 -26.19
N ALA A 484 -4.33 -12.20 -25.14
CA ALA A 484 -5.21 -13.34 -25.03
C ALA A 484 -6.23 -13.38 -26.19
N GLY A 485 -6.50 -14.57 -26.72
CA GLY A 485 -7.61 -14.78 -27.63
C GLY A 485 -8.93 -14.84 -26.85
N ILE A 486 -10.03 -14.65 -27.56
CA ILE A 486 -11.37 -14.89 -27.02
C ILE A 486 -11.76 -16.32 -27.39
N ALA A 487 -12.36 -17.03 -26.45
CA ALA A 487 -12.91 -18.35 -26.67
C ALA A 487 -14.28 -18.46 -26.03
N THR A 488 -15.06 -19.41 -26.51
CA THR A 488 -16.43 -19.63 -26.08
C THR A 488 -16.52 -20.96 -25.35
N LYS A 489 -17.14 -20.96 -24.17
CA LYS A 489 -17.50 -22.18 -23.45
C LYS A 489 -18.64 -22.93 -24.16
N ARG A 490 -18.94 -24.14 -23.71
CA ARG A 490 -20.08 -24.92 -24.24
C ARG A 490 -21.43 -24.23 -24.03
N ASP A 491 -21.57 -23.43 -22.98
CA ASP A 491 -22.78 -22.66 -22.65
C ASP A 491 -22.86 -21.30 -23.37
N GLY A 492 -21.92 -21.00 -24.27
CA GLY A 492 -21.88 -19.73 -25.00
C GLY A 492 -21.15 -18.59 -24.26
N GLU A 493 -20.76 -18.78 -22.99
CA GLU A 493 -20.05 -17.74 -22.24
C GLU A 493 -18.63 -17.54 -22.79
N LYS A 494 -18.27 -16.29 -23.05
CA LYS A 494 -16.92 -15.93 -23.54
C LYS A 494 -15.91 -15.88 -22.39
N TYR A 495 -14.69 -16.29 -22.67
CA TYR A 495 -13.55 -16.21 -21.76
C TYR A 495 -12.27 -15.92 -22.55
N TYR A 496 -11.23 -15.44 -21.89
CA TYR A 496 -9.93 -15.26 -22.53
C TYR A 496 -9.08 -16.51 -22.38
N ARG A 497 -8.35 -16.88 -23.44
CA ARG A 497 -7.38 -17.98 -23.41
C ARG A 497 -6.12 -17.65 -24.21
N CYS A 498 -5.05 -18.38 -23.96
CA CYS A 498 -3.92 -18.33 -24.88
C CYS A 498 -4.30 -18.88 -26.26
N GLY A 499 -3.98 -18.11 -27.31
CA GLY A 499 -4.08 -18.52 -28.70
C GLY A 499 -2.84 -19.23 -29.23
N ALA A 500 -1.78 -19.39 -28.42
CA ALA A 500 -0.63 -20.18 -28.82
C ALA A 500 -1.02 -21.66 -28.88
N THR A 501 -0.66 -22.32 -29.99
CA THR A 501 -0.89 -23.75 -30.22
C THR A 501 0.13 -24.65 -29.51
N LYS A 502 1.09 -24.07 -28.77
CA LYS A 502 2.14 -24.82 -28.07
C LYS A 502 1.80 -25.03 -26.59
N ASP A 503 2.15 -26.19 -26.07
CA ASP A 503 1.79 -26.74 -24.74
C ASP A 503 2.28 -25.96 -23.51
N TRP A 504 2.97 -24.82 -23.67
CA TRP A 504 3.64 -24.14 -22.56
C TRP A 504 2.85 -22.97 -21.97
N CYS A 505 1.72 -22.58 -22.56
CA CYS A 505 0.88 -21.50 -22.03
C CYS A 505 -0.58 -21.94 -21.92
N ASP A 506 -1.01 -22.20 -20.68
CA ASP A 506 -2.34 -22.66 -20.30
C ASP A 506 -3.26 -21.52 -19.81
N PHE A 507 -2.87 -20.26 -20.03
CA PHE A 507 -3.61 -19.09 -19.57
C PHE A 507 -5.09 -19.17 -19.92
N ARG A 508 -5.93 -18.99 -18.88
CA ARG A 508 -7.37 -18.83 -18.98
C ARG A 508 -7.82 -17.76 -18.00
N ASP A 509 -8.52 -16.75 -18.52
CA ASP A 509 -9.23 -15.80 -17.69
C ASP A 509 -10.72 -15.90 -17.98
N TRP A 510 -11.44 -16.38 -16.97
CA TRP A 510 -12.87 -16.64 -17.04
C TRP A 510 -13.72 -15.36 -16.96
N ASN A 511 -13.10 -14.20 -16.75
CA ASN A 511 -13.74 -12.89 -16.81
C ASN A 511 -13.69 -12.35 -18.25
N GLY A 512 -14.38 -13.01 -19.19
CA GLY A 512 -14.37 -12.64 -20.59
C GLY A 512 -14.80 -11.19 -20.91
N PRO A 513 -14.71 -10.77 -22.19
CA PRO A 513 -14.90 -9.38 -22.64
C PRO A 513 -16.27 -8.74 -22.36
N GLY A 514 -17.27 -9.53 -21.95
CA GLY A 514 -18.58 -9.04 -21.55
C GLY A 514 -18.81 -9.18 -20.05
N GLY A 515 -17.84 -8.73 -19.23
CA GLY A 515 -17.79 -8.89 -17.78
C GLY A 515 -19.17 -8.96 -17.14
N ARG A 516 -19.39 -9.98 -16.29
CA ARG A 516 -20.71 -10.29 -15.69
C ARG A 516 -21.43 -9.00 -15.33
N ASP A 517 -22.54 -8.74 -15.99
CA ASP A 517 -23.46 -7.69 -15.57
C ASP A 517 -23.77 -7.95 -14.08
N PRO A 518 -23.39 -7.05 -13.15
CA PRO A 518 -23.55 -7.27 -11.72
C PRO A 518 -25.01 -7.56 -11.32
N GLY A 519 -25.97 -7.28 -12.20
CA GLY A 519 -27.40 -7.54 -12.00
C GLY A 519 -27.93 -8.91 -12.47
N SER A 520 -27.16 -9.73 -13.21
CA SER A 520 -27.70 -10.99 -13.73
C SER A 520 -27.66 -12.11 -12.66
N LYS A 521 -28.77 -12.22 -11.91
CA LYS A 521 -29.01 -13.39 -11.04
C LYS A 521 -29.22 -14.61 -11.93
N ARG A 522 -28.35 -15.62 -11.80
CA ARG A 522 -28.60 -16.95 -12.35
C ARG A 522 -29.90 -17.49 -11.73
N SER A 523 -30.96 -17.64 -12.51
CA SER A 523 -32.02 -18.57 -12.17
C SER A 523 -31.42 -19.97 -12.17
N ARG A 524 -31.49 -20.65 -11.02
CA ARG A 524 -31.20 -22.08 -10.91
C ARG A 524 -32.38 -22.87 -11.42
#